data_AF-A0A7X0D4B3-F1
#
_entry.id   AF-A0A7X0D4B3-F1
#
_cell.length_a   1.000
_cell.length_b   1.000
_cell.length_c   1.000
_cell.angle_alpha   90.00
_cell.angle_beta   90.00
_cell.angle_gamma   90.00
#
_symmetry.space_group_name_H-M   'P 1'
#
loop_
_entity.id
_entity.type
_entity.pdbx_description
1 polymer ?
#
loop_
_entity_poly.entity_id
_entity_poly.type
_entity_poly.pdbx_seq_one_letter_code
_entity_poly.pdbx_strand_id
1 'polypeptide(L)'
;MQTSEIVAELSKGGLTASEAYDFEQALFTRWREGKDLAPLVNLLASEITDQRMRGIYYLGELARFVPELNEAALLLADDPLAQGRRAFVIYVGRSNVNEQRTLVGLATCLIDLDLNVRASVLAWSVSTTDEAFINFSSLVQGGQGAIKSRKWREYDMARGARGLQIASRIRSGDALDLIRRETPGEDSYTFDYLKSYVRRLRTHREPSSSEP
;
A
#
# COMPACT_ATOMS: atom_id res chain seq x y z
N MET A 1 23.25 -21.96 2.56
CA MET A 1 23.49 -20.51 2.58
C MET A 1 22.35 -19.85 3.34
N GLN A 2 22.68 -19.07 4.37
CA GLN A 2 21.71 -18.32 5.17
C GLN A 2 21.23 -17.06 4.41
N THR A 3 20.04 -16.54 4.74
CA THR A 3 19.50 -15.33 4.11
C THR A 3 20.44 -14.13 4.23
N SER A 4 21.15 -13.99 5.36
CA SER A 4 22.17 -12.95 5.58
C SER A 4 23.32 -13.04 4.58
N GLU A 5 23.77 -14.25 4.24
CA GLU A 5 24.83 -14.49 3.27
C GLU A 5 24.37 -14.10 1.86
N ILE A 6 23.13 -14.45 1.49
CA ILE A 6 22.56 -14.07 0.18
C ILE A 6 22.46 -12.55 0.05
N VAL A 7 21.95 -11.87 1.09
CA VAL A 7 21.85 -10.40 1.10
C VAL A 7 23.23 -9.76 0.99
N ALA A 8 24.25 -10.35 1.62
CA ALA A 8 25.63 -9.88 1.51
C ALA A 8 26.17 -10.05 0.08
N GLU A 9 25.97 -11.20 -0.56
CA GLU A 9 26.40 -11.44 -1.95
C GLU A 9 25.74 -10.46 -2.93
N LEU A 10 24.42 -10.25 -2.83
CA LEU A 10 23.70 -9.25 -3.64
C LEU A 10 24.20 -7.81 -3.40
N SER A 11 24.78 -7.54 -2.23
CA SER A 11 25.28 -6.21 -1.88
C SER A 11 26.72 -5.96 -2.30
N LYS A 12 27.54 -7.00 -2.47
CA LYS A 12 28.94 -6.88 -2.92
C LYS A 12 29.07 -6.44 -4.37
N GLY A 13 28.06 -6.75 -5.20
CA GLY A 13 28.14 -6.56 -6.64
C GLY A 13 29.08 -7.57 -7.32
N GLY A 14 29.12 -7.59 -8.65
CA GLY A 14 29.96 -8.52 -9.42
C GLY A 14 29.30 -9.85 -9.80
N LEU A 15 28.03 -10.05 -9.42
CA LEU A 15 27.20 -11.14 -9.94
C LEU A 15 26.78 -10.83 -11.38
N THR A 16 26.69 -11.87 -12.21
CA THR A 16 25.95 -11.77 -13.47
C THR A 16 24.46 -11.53 -13.19
N ALA A 17 23.73 -11.02 -14.18
CA ALA A 17 22.29 -10.80 -14.04
C ALA A 17 21.52 -12.09 -13.71
N SER A 18 21.94 -13.23 -14.25
CA SER A 18 21.33 -14.53 -13.97
C SER A 18 21.57 -14.95 -12.52
N GLU A 19 22.80 -14.82 -12.04
CA GLU A 19 23.13 -15.18 -10.65
C GLU A 19 22.38 -14.30 -9.67
N ALA A 20 22.35 -12.97 -9.89
CA ALA A 20 21.61 -12.05 -9.05
C ALA A 20 20.12 -12.41 -8.97
N TYR A 21 19.51 -12.74 -10.10
CA TYR A 21 18.12 -13.19 -10.16
C TYR A 21 17.90 -14.47 -9.34
N ASP A 22 18.77 -15.47 -9.47
CA ASP A 22 18.64 -16.73 -8.74
C ASP A 22 18.76 -16.52 -7.22
N PHE A 23 19.67 -15.64 -6.78
CA PHE A 23 19.80 -15.25 -5.37
C PHE A 23 18.55 -14.52 -4.85
N GLU A 24 18.00 -13.59 -5.63
CA GLU A 24 16.77 -12.87 -5.29
C GLU A 24 15.56 -13.82 -5.19
N GLN A 25 15.40 -14.74 -6.15
CA GLN A 25 14.33 -15.73 -6.10
C GLN A 25 14.45 -16.66 -4.89
N ALA A 26 15.67 -17.04 -4.50
CA ALA A 26 15.91 -17.79 -3.28
C ALA A 26 15.50 -17.00 -2.03
N LEU A 27 15.85 -15.71 -1.95
CA LEU A 27 15.42 -14.82 -0.86
C LEU A 27 13.91 -14.69 -0.79
N PHE A 28 13.26 -14.35 -1.90
CA PHE A 28 11.81 -14.15 -1.94
C PHE A 28 11.07 -15.43 -1.57
N THR A 29 11.56 -16.61 -1.95
CA THR A 29 10.95 -17.88 -1.55
C THR A 29 11.00 -18.06 -0.02
N ARG A 30 12.15 -17.82 0.60
CA ARG A 30 12.30 -17.94 2.07
C ARG A 30 11.43 -16.92 2.81
N TRP A 31 11.45 -15.66 2.38
CA TRP A 31 10.67 -14.60 3.04
C TRP A 31 9.17 -14.78 2.86
N ARG A 32 8.72 -15.28 1.70
CA ARG A 32 7.31 -15.65 1.47
C ARG A 32 6.85 -16.78 2.40
N GLU A 33 7.77 -17.61 2.89
CA GLU A 33 7.51 -18.66 3.88
C GLU A 33 7.69 -18.18 5.34
N GLY A 34 7.97 -16.90 5.56
CA GLY A 34 8.21 -16.32 6.89
C GLY A 34 9.58 -16.67 7.48
N LYS A 35 10.52 -17.20 6.68
CA LYS A 35 11.83 -17.66 7.16
C LYS A 35 12.86 -16.55 7.10
N ASP A 36 13.69 -16.44 8.15
CA ASP A 36 14.85 -15.53 8.23
C ASP A 36 14.53 -14.10 7.78
N LEU A 37 13.50 -13.50 8.37
CA LEU A 37 13.01 -12.17 7.97
C LEU A 37 13.89 -11.02 8.49
N ALA A 38 14.78 -11.28 9.45
CA ALA A 38 15.61 -10.26 10.08
C ALA A 38 16.39 -9.39 9.07
N PRO A 39 17.01 -9.92 7.99
CA PRO A 39 17.66 -9.09 6.99
C PRO A 39 16.71 -8.13 6.28
N LEU A 40 15.48 -8.55 5.96
CA LEU A 40 14.48 -7.67 5.34
C LEU A 40 14.00 -6.60 6.32
N VAL A 41 13.73 -6.97 7.57
CA VAL A 41 13.37 -6.02 8.63
C VAL A 41 14.47 -4.97 8.82
N ASN A 42 15.74 -5.39 8.83
CA ASN A 42 16.88 -4.49 8.96
C ASN A 42 17.01 -3.54 7.76
N LEU A 43 16.74 -4.01 6.53
CA LEU A 43 16.71 -3.14 5.35
C LEU A 43 15.59 -2.10 5.46
N LEU A 44 14.38 -2.51 5.85
CA LEU A 44 13.22 -1.62 6.01
C LEU A 44 13.43 -0.55 7.09
N ALA A 45 14.10 -0.92 8.19
CA ALA A 45 14.42 -0.02 9.29
C ALA A 45 15.68 0.82 9.06
N SER A 46 16.43 0.60 7.97
CA SER A 46 17.71 1.27 7.75
C SER A 46 17.55 2.78 7.60
N GLU A 47 18.43 3.56 8.22
CA GLU A 47 18.55 5.01 8.01
C GLU A 47 19.22 5.37 6.67
N ILE A 48 19.87 4.40 6.03
CA ILE A 48 20.53 4.58 4.73
C ILE A 48 19.47 4.43 3.63
N THR A 49 19.22 5.51 2.87
CA THR A 49 18.18 5.57 1.84
C THR A 49 18.24 4.41 0.84
N ASP A 50 19.43 4.06 0.35
CA ASP A 50 19.58 2.97 -0.64
C ASP A 50 19.20 1.60 -0.05
N GLN A 51 19.57 1.35 1.20
CA GLN A 51 19.21 0.11 1.90
C GLN A 51 17.70 0.06 2.16
N ARG A 52 17.12 1.19 2.58
CA ARG A 52 15.67 1.31 2.79
C ARG A 52 14.89 1.09 1.51
N MET A 53 15.30 1.73 0.40
CA MET A 53 14.69 1.56 -0.92
C MET A 53 14.78 0.11 -1.40
N ARG A 54 15.90 -0.57 -1.13
CA ARG A 54 16.04 -2.01 -1.40
C ARG A 54 15.08 -2.86 -0.56
N GLY A 55 14.94 -2.56 0.73
CA GLY A 55 13.94 -3.20 1.60
C GLY A 55 12.51 -2.99 1.10
N ILE A 56 12.16 -1.75 0.71
CA ILE A 56 10.86 -1.39 0.13
C ILE A 56 10.60 -2.18 -1.16
N TYR A 57 11.59 -2.27 -2.05
CA TYR A 57 11.52 -3.07 -3.26
C TYR A 57 11.25 -4.54 -2.93
N TYR A 58 12.04 -5.14 -2.04
CA TYR A 58 11.87 -6.54 -1.64
C TYR A 58 10.51 -6.82 -0.99
N LEU A 59 10.01 -5.93 -0.14
CA LEU A 59 8.66 -6.03 0.43
C LEU A 59 7.59 -6.02 -0.67
N GLY A 60 7.78 -5.19 -1.69
CA GLY A 60 6.96 -5.15 -2.90
C GLY A 60 6.96 -6.49 -3.63
N GLU A 61 8.13 -7.09 -3.85
CA GLU A 61 8.29 -8.34 -4.61
C GLU A 61 7.74 -9.58 -3.90
N LEU A 62 7.53 -9.56 -2.59
CA LEU A 62 6.96 -10.72 -1.88
C LEU A 62 5.59 -11.15 -2.43
N ALA A 63 4.83 -10.23 -3.05
CA ALA A 63 3.53 -10.47 -3.68
C ALA A 63 2.46 -11.17 -2.81
N ARG A 64 2.70 -11.31 -1.50
CA ARG A 64 1.81 -11.89 -0.50
C ARG A 64 1.98 -11.20 0.84
N PHE A 65 1.02 -11.40 1.73
CA PHE A 65 1.14 -11.00 3.13
C PHE A 65 2.00 -12.00 3.92
N VAL A 66 2.88 -11.47 4.78
CA VAL A 66 3.77 -12.22 5.69
C VAL A 66 3.63 -11.58 7.07
N PRO A 67 2.77 -12.10 7.97
CA PRO A 67 2.37 -11.43 9.21
C PRO A 67 3.52 -10.92 10.08
N GLU A 68 4.63 -11.65 10.11
CA GLU A 68 5.83 -11.34 10.89
C GLU A 68 6.53 -10.04 10.44
N LEU A 69 6.20 -9.52 9.25
CA LEU A 69 6.67 -8.24 8.75
C LEU A 69 5.75 -7.06 9.12
N ASN A 70 4.62 -7.30 9.83
CA ASN A 70 3.61 -6.27 10.08
C ASN A 70 4.18 -5.04 10.80
N GLU A 71 4.94 -5.24 11.87
CA GLU A 71 5.56 -4.12 12.60
C GLU A 71 6.56 -3.34 11.74
N ALA A 72 7.38 -4.04 10.94
CA ALA A 72 8.31 -3.37 10.04
C ALA A 72 7.60 -2.60 8.92
N ALA A 73 6.51 -3.14 8.38
CA ALA A 73 5.69 -2.47 7.39
C ALA A 73 4.92 -1.28 7.97
N LEU A 74 4.45 -1.35 9.23
CA LEU A 74 3.76 -0.25 9.90
C LEU A 74 4.64 0.99 10.05
N LEU A 75 5.95 0.82 10.25
CA LEU A 75 6.91 1.94 10.29
C LEU A 75 6.93 2.72 8.98
N LEU A 76 6.60 2.07 7.86
CA LEU A 76 6.58 2.72 6.57
C LEU A 76 5.38 3.65 6.35
N ALA A 77 4.33 3.58 7.18
CA ALA A 77 3.11 4.38 7.01
C ALA A 77 3.37 5.91 7.13
N ASP A 78 4.41 6.29 7.86
CA ASP A 78 4.88 7.68 8.03
C ASP A 78 6.33 7.85 7.50
N ASP A 79 6.76 6.97 6.59
CA ASP A 79 8.10 7.05 6.02
C ASP A 79 8.30 8.39 5.29
N PRO A 80 9.47 9.05 5.38
CA PRO A 80 9.73 10.27 4.62
C PRO A 80 9.61 10.08 3.10
N LEU A 81 9.88 8.89 2.58
CA LEU A 81 9.77 8.54 1.17
C LEU A 81 8.35 8.09 0.84
N ALA A 82 7.75 8.71 -0.18
CA ALA A 82 6.43 8.32 -0.67
C ALA A 82 6.37 6.85 -1.11
N GLN A 83 7.48 6.31 -1.62
CA GLN A 83 7.61 4.90 -1.98
C GLN A 83 7.44 3.97 -0.77
N GLY A 84 7.95 4.36 0.40
CA GLY A 84 7.76 3.62 1.66
C GLY A 84 6.30 3.61 2.07
N ARG A 85 5.68 4.79 2.15
CA ARG A 85 4.25 4.93 2.50
C ARG A 85 3.35 4.17 1.53
N ARG A 86 3.65 4.20 0.23
CA ARG A 86 2.94 3.41 -0.77
C ARG A 86 3.15 1.90 -0.58
N ALA A 87 4.37 1.45 -0.26
CA ALA A 87 4.64 0.04 -0.02
C ALA A 87 3.91 -0.49 1.21
N PHE A 88 3.77 0.32 2.27
CA PHE A 88 2.88 0.02 3.40
C PHE A 88 1.44 -0.27 2.92
N VAL A 89 0.86 0.62 2.11
CA VAL A 89 -0.52 0.44 1.61
C VAL A 89 -0.65 -0.84 0.78
N ILE A 90 0.32 -1.13 -0.09
CA ILE A 90 0.33 -2.36 -0.91
C ILE A 90 0.44 -3.60 -0.02
N TYR A 91 1.32 -3.56 0.98
CA TYR A 91 1.48 -4.65 1.94
C TYR A 91 0.19 -4.94 2.70
N VAL A 92 -0.46 -3.90 3.23
CA VAL A 92 -1.75 -4.02 3.94
C VAL A 92 -2.83 -4.56 3.02
N GLY A 93 -2.89 -4.11 1.77
CA GLY A 93 -3.86 -4.57 0.78
C GLY A 93 -3.73 -6.04 0.36
N ARG A 94 -2.62 -6.71 0.71
CA ARG A 94 -2.45 -8.17 0.54
C ARG A 94 -3.00 -8.97 1.72
N SER A 95 -3.53 -8.30 2.74
CA SER A 95 -4.03 -8.89 3.98
C SER A 95 -5.47 -8.46 4.24
N ASN A 96 -6.13 -9.16 5.16
CA ASN A 96 -7.41 -8.74 5.75
C ASN A 96 -7.20 -8.12 7.14
N VAL A 97 -6.02 -7.55 7.41
CA VAL A 97 -5.70 -6.98 8.72
C VAL A 97 -6.54 -5.73 8.95
N ASN A 98 -7.41 -5.81 9.97
CA ASN A 98 -8.30 -4.73 10.42
C ASN A 98 -7.83 -4.13 11.76
N GLU A 99 -6.54 -4.27 12.08
CA GLU A 99 -5.96 -3.76 13.31
C GLU A 99 -5.96 -2.22 13.31
N GLN A 100 -6.30 -1.63 14.47
CA GLN A 100 -6.45 -0.18 14.60
C GLN A 100 -5.19 0.60 14.16
N ARG A 101 -3.98 0.12 14.50
CA ARG A 101 -2.72 0.77 14.10
C ARG A 101 -2.57 0.81 12.58
N THR A 102 -2.91 -0.28 11.90
CA THR A 102 -2.91 -0.38 10.44
C THR A 102 -3.89 0.61 9.81
N LEU A 103 -5.11 0.68 10.34
CA LEU A 103 -6.11 1.62 9.83
C LEU A 103 -5.71 3.09 10.06
N VAL A 104 -5.03 3.41 11.17
CA VAL A 104 -4.47 4.75 11.42
C VAL A 104 -3.38 5.10 10.41
N GLY A 105 -2.50 4.14 10.09
CA GLY A 105 -1.51 4.31 9.02
C GLY A 105 -2.17 4.58 7.66
N LEU A 106 -3.22 3.82 7.33
CA LEU A 106 -4.00 4.04 6.11
C LEU A 106 -4.68 5.41 6.10
N ALA A 107 -5.21 5.87 7.24
CA ALA A 107 -5.86 7.18 7.36
C ALA A 107 -4.86 8.31 7.08
N THR A 108 -3.64 8.16 7.58
CA THR A 108 -2.51 9.06 7.28
C THR A 108 -2.19 9.07 5.78
N CYS A 109 -2.12 7.90 5.16
CA CYS A 109 -1.86 7.77 3.72
C CYS A 109 -3.02 8.28 2.83
N LEU A 110 -4.28 8.31 3.32
CA LEU A 110 -5.41 8.84 2.54
C LEU A 110 -5.33 10.35 2.34
N ILE A 111 -4.76 11.06 3.31
CA ILE A 111 -4.62 12.51 3.26
C ILE A 111 -3.25 12.95 2.72
N ASP A 112 -2.44 12.00 2.26
CA ASP A 112 -1.10 12.25 1.73
C ASP A 112 -1.11 13.26 0.58
N LEU A 113 -0.02 14.02 0.47
CA LEU A 113 0.19 14.95 -0.62
C LEU A 113 0.72 14.23 -1.87
N ASP A 114 1.35 13.07 -1.72
CA ASP A 114 1.74 12.23 -2.84
C ASP A 114 0.51 11.52 -3.44
N LEU A 115 0.28 11.79 -4.73
CA LEU A 115 -0.88 11.27 -5.45
C LEU A 115 -0.87 9.74 -5.57
N ASN A 116 0.31 9.10 -5.61
CA ASN A 116 0.42 7.64 -5.72
C ASN A 116 0.07 6.96 -4.41
N VAL A 117 0.51 7.51 -3.29
CA VAL A 117 0.15 6.99 -1.95
C VAL A 117 -1.36 7.05 -1.80
N ARG A 118 -1.93 8.24 -2.04
CA ARG A 118 -3.35 8.48 -1.89
C ARG A 118 -4.22 7.63 -2.82
N ALA A 119 -3.86 7.52 -4.10
CA ALA A 119 -4.56 6.66 -5.05
C ALA A 119 -4.47 5.18 -4.66
N SER A 120 -3.36 4.75 -4.05
CA SER A 120 -3.20 3.38 -3.53
C SER A 120 -4.14 3.11 -2.35
N VAL A 121 -4.30 4.07 -1.43
CA VAL A 121 -5.25 3.92 -0.31
C VAL A 121 -6.68 3.90 -0.81
N LEU A 122 -7.04 4.76 -1.77
CA LEU A 122 -8.37 4.74 -2.36
C LEU A 122 -8.69 3.40 -3.02
N ALA A 123 -7.74 2.83 -3.75
CA ALA A 123 -7.90 1.49 -4.33
C ALA A 123 -8.12 0.43 -3.24
N TRP A 124 -7.35 0.46 -2.15
CA TRP A 124 -7.59 -0.40 -0.99
C TRP A 124 -8.98 -0.19 -0.38
N SER A 125 -9.40 1.06 -0.18
CA SER A 125 -10.71 1.38 0.39
C SER A 125 -11.87 0.89 -0.48
N VAL A 126 -11.69 0.86 -1.80
CA VAL A 126 -12.68 0.31 -2.74
C VAL A 126 -12.75 -1.22 -2.66
N SER A 127 -11.63 -1.91 -2.44
CA SER A 127 -11.57 -3.38 -2.50
C SER A 127 -11.72 -4.09 -1.15
N THR A 128 -11.48 -3.39 -0.04
CA THR A 128 -11.49 -3.97 1.31
C THR A 128 -12.90 -4.40 1.76
N THR A 129 -13.00 -5.13 2.88
CA THR A 129 -14.28 -5.56 3.45
C THR A 129 -15.11 -4.37 3.95
N ASP A 130 -16.43 -4.53 4.06
CA ASP A 130 -17.29 -3.47 4.59
C ASP A 130 -16.92 -3.09 6.02
N GLU A 131 -16.61 -4.07 6.86
CA GLU A 131 -16.16 -3.85 8.24
C GLU A 131 -14.89 -3.00 8.31
N ALA A 132 -13.86 -3.36 7.52
CA ALA A 132 -12.62 -2.59 7.49
C ALA A 132 -12.83 -1.18 6.93
N PHE A 133 -13.67 -1.04 5.90
CA PHE A 133 -14.02 0.27 5.34
C PHE A 133 -14.76 1.15 6.35
N ILE A 134 -15.69 0.60 7.13
CA ILE A 134 -16.42 1.32 8.18
C ILE A 134 -15.46 1.80 9.29
N ASN A 135 -14.62 0.90 9.80
CA ASN A 135 -13.66 1.23 10.85
C ASN A 135 -12.66 2.31 10.38
N PHE A 136 -12.14 2.15 9.16
CA PHE A 136 -11.29 3.13 8.52
C PHE A 136 -11.97 4.49 8.35
N SER A 137 -13.21 4.50 7.85
CA SER A 137 -14.00 5.73 7.63
C SER A 137 -14.21 6.49 8.94
N SER A 138 -14.52 5.78 10.03
CA SER A 138 -14.67 6.36 11.36
C SER A 138 -13.39 7.05 11.84
N LEU A 139 -12.23 6.42 11.63
CA LEU A 139 -10.93 7.01 12.00
C LEU A 139 -10.61 8.27 11.19
N VAL A 140 -10.83 8.24 9.88
CA VAL A 140 -10.62 9.40 8.99
C VAL A 140 -11.55 10.55 9.38
N GLN A 141 -12.83 10.28 9.65
CA GLN A 141 -13.79 11.28 10.13
C GLN A 141 -13.45 11.84 11.51
N GLY A 142 -12.82 11.05 12.37
CA GLY A 142 -12.23 11.50 13.64
C GLY A 142 -10.96 12.34 13.47
N GLY A 143 -10.43 12.44 12.25
CA GLY A 143 -9.21 13.18 11.92
C GLY A 143 -7.93 12.47 12.27
N GLN A 144 -7.94 11.13 12.30
CA GLN A 144 -6.70 10.37 12.39
C GLN A 144 -5.84 10.58 11.15
N GLY A 145 -4.53 10.69 11.37
CA GLY A 145 -3.54 11.06 10.36
C GLY A 145 -3.40 12.57 10.13
N ALA A 146 -4.44 13.38 10.39
CA ALA A 146 -4.41 14.81 10.11
C ALA A 146 -3.36 15.56 10.94
N ILE A 147 -2.70 16.54 10.33
CA ILE A 147 -1.71 17.38 11.02
C ILE A 147 -2.40 18.15 12.15
N LYS A 148 -1.73 18.26 13.32
CA LYS A 148 -2.28 18.94 14.51
C LYS A 148 -2.51 20.45 14.32
N SER A 149 -1.81 21.06 13.37
CA SER A 149 -1.94 22.48 13.05
C SER A 149 -3.36 22.78 12.57
N ARG A 150 -4.07 23.67 13.27
CA ARG A 150 -5.48 24.00 13.00
C ARG A 150 -5.73 24.34 11.52
N LYS A 151 -4.87 25.16 10.93
CA LYS A 151 -5.00 25.59 9.52
C LYS A 151 -4.89 24.43 8.54
N TRP A 152 -3.93 23.53 8.76
CA TRP A 152 -3.68 22.40 7.85
C TRP A 152 -4.66 21.24 8.08
N ARG A 153 -5.11 21.07 9.32
CA ARG A 153 -6.10 20.06 9.70
C ARG A 153 -7.36 20.17 8.85
N GLU A 154 -7.89 21.36 8.65
CA GLU A 154 -9.12 21.55 7.84
C GLU A 154 -8.93 21.05 6.39
N TYR A 155 -7.77 21.31 5.79
CA TYR A 155 -7.45 20.81 4.44
C TYR A 155 -7.32 19.28 4.41
N ASP A 156 -6.65 18.69 5.40
CA ASP A 156 -6.50 17.25 5.53
C ASP A 156 -7.85 16.56 5.73
N MET A 157 -8.68 17.10 6.63
CA MET A 157 -10.05 16.62 6.87
C MET A 157 -10.89 16.68 5.59
N ALA A 158 -10.83 17.78 4.84
CA ALA A 158 -11.55 17.92 3.58
C ALA A 158 -11.05 16.91 2.53
N ARG A 159 -9.73 16.65 2.47
CA ARG A 159 -9.13 15.65 1.57
C ARG A 159 -9.58 14.24 1.95
N GLY A 160 -9.51 13.89 3.23
CA GLY A 160 -9.98 12.60 3.74
C GLY A 160 -11.46 12.37 3.45
N ALA A 161 -12.31 13.38 3.70
CA ALA A 161 -13.74 13.30 3.41
C ALA A 161 -14.03 13.07 1.92
N ARG A 162 -13.34 13.78 1.01
CA ARG A 162 -13.47 13.53 -0.44
C ARG A 162 -13.05 12.10 -0.80
N GLY A 163 -11.94 11.63 -0.25
CA GLY A 163 -11.47 10.27 -0.49
C GLY A 163 -12.48 9.20 -0.06
N LEU A 164 -13.07 9.35 1.13
CA LEU A 164 -14.14 8.46 1.61
C LEU A 164 -15.38 8.52 0.72
N GLN A 165 -15.78 9.71 0.28
CA GLN A 165 -16.93 9.88 -0.62
C GLN A 165 -16.70 9.13 -1.93
N ILE A 166 -15.53 9.28 -2.55
CA ILE A 166 -15.17 8.58 -3.79
C ILE A 166 -15.21 7.07 -3.58
N ALA A 167 -14.53 6.57 -2.54
CA ALA A 167 -14.47 5.14 -2.26
C ALA A 167 -15.88 4.56 -2.00
N SER A 168 -16.67 5.22 -1.17
CA SER A 168 -18.05 4.81 -0.85
C SER A 168 -18.92 4.70 -2.10
N ARG A 169 -18.90 5.73 -2.97
CA ARG A 169 -19.67 5.74 -4.21
C ARG A 169 -19.27 4.62 -5.18
N ILE A 170 -17.97 4.36 -5.33
CA ILE A 170 -17.49 3.25 -6.16
C ILE A 170 -17.98 1.90 -5.59
N ARG A 171 -17.92 1.73 -4.26
CA ARG A 171 -18.42 0.51 -3.58
C ARG A 171 -19.93 0.32 -3.78
N SER A 172 -20.69 1.42 -3.81
CA SER A 172 -22.13 1.43 -4.10
C SER A 172 -22.46 1.23 -5.59
N GLY A 173 -21.46 1.19 -6.48
CA GLY A 173 -21.65 0.91 -7.90
C GLY A 173 -21.77 2.12 -8.81
N ASP A 174 -21.55 3.34 -8.30
CA ASP A 174 -21.59 4.55 -9.11
C ASP A 174 -20.53 4.52 -10.23
N ALA A 175 -20.88 5.09 -11.39
CA ALA A 175 -19.95 5.23 -12.50
C ALA A 175 -18.83 6.22 -12.18
N LEU A 176 -17.58 5.84 -12.41
CA LEU A 176 -16.41 6.71 -12.15
C LEU A 176 -16.49 8.08 -12.85
N ASP A 177 -17.03 8.12 -14.08
CA ASP A 177 -17.19 9.39 -14.81
C ASP A 177 -18.22 10.33 -14.14
N LEU A 178 -19.23 9.78 -13.47
CA LEU A 178 -20.18 10.56 -12.68
C LEU A 178 -19.50 11.12 -11.42
N ILE A 179 -18.80 10.25 -10.68
CA ILE A 179 -18.07 10.65 -9.46
C ILE A 179 -17.06 11.75 -9.78
N ARG A 180 -16.31 11.61 -10.88
CA ARG A 180 -15.32 12.60 -11.34
C ARG A 180 -15.92 13.98 -11.56
N ARG A 181 -17.11 14.06 -12.16
CA ARG A 181 -17.79 15.35 -12.39
C ARG A 181 -18.30 15.99 -11.09
N GLU A 182 -18.69 15.17 -10.12
CA GLU A 182 -19.37 15.61 -8.89
C GLU A 182 -18.44 15.77 -7.68
N THR A 183 -17.16 15.45 -7.83
CA THR A 183 -16.14 15.65 -6.79
C THR A 183 -15.08 16.65 -7.26
N PRO A 184 -15.44 17.94 -7.42
CA PRO A 184 -14.47 18.97 -7.75
C PRO A 184 -13.41 19.07 -6.63
N GLY A 185 -12.15 19.25 -7.02
CA GLY A 185 -11.02 19.33 -6.08
C GLY A 185 -10.31 18.01 -5.79
N GLU A 186 -10.71 16.92 -6.44
CA GLU A 186 -9.87 15.73 -6.60
C GLU A 186 -9.10 15.77 -7.94
N ASP A 187 -7.90 15.22 -7.96
CA ASP A 187 -7.02 15.27 -9.12
C ASP A 187 -7.42 14.26 -10.21
N SER A 188 -7.10 14.59 -11.47
CA SER A 188 -7.41 13.72 -12.61
C SER A 188 -6.67 12.38 -12.55
N TYR A 189 -5.44 12.37 -12.04
CA TYR A 189 -4.61 11.19 -11.94
C TYR A 189 -5.24 10.12 -11.02
N THR A 190 -5.83 10.51 -9.89
CA THR A 190 -6.57 9.63 -8.98
C THR A 190 -7.71 8.90 -9.71
N PHE A 191 -8.50 9.60 -10.51
CA PHE A 191 -9.58 8.98 -11.28
C PHE A 191 -9.08 8.06 -12.38
N ASP A 192 -8.01 8.42 -13.08
CA ASP A 192 -7.44 7.59 -14.15
C ASP A 192 -6.79 6.31 -13.58
N TYR A 193 -6.17 6.42 -12.40
CA TYR A 193 -5.67 5.29 -11.62
C TYR A 193 -6.83 4.36 -11.20
N LEU A 194 -7.88 4.92 -10.59
CA LEU A 194 -9.06 4.15 -10.16
C LEU A 194 -9.79 3.49 -11.32
N LYS A 195 -9.89 4.15 -12.49
CA LYS A 195 -10.46 3.56 -13.70
C LYS A 195 -9.70 2.31 -14.14
N SER A 196 -8.37 2.40 -14.14
CA SER A 196 -7.49 1.27 -14.47
C SER A 196 -7.57 0.15 -13.42
N TYR A 197 -7.71 0.51 -12.14
CA TYR A 197 -7.82 -0.42 -11.03
C TYR A 197 -9.18 -1.16 -11.01
N VAL A 198 -10.30 -0.44 -11.04
CA VAL A 198 -11.66 -1.02 -11.04
C VAL A 198 -11.89 -1.90 -12.26
N ARG A 199 -11.36 -1.51 -13.44
CA ARG A 199 -11.42 -2.38 -14.63
C ARG A 199 -10.80 -3.74 -14.35
N ARG A 200 -9.60 -3.77 -13.75
CA ARG A 200 -8.92 -5.02 -13.39
C ARG A 200 -9.68 -5.83 -12.34
N LEU A 201 -10.23 -5.18 -11.31
CA LEU A 201 -11.04 -5.86 -10.29
C LEU A 201 -12.27 -6.57 -10.89
N ARG A 202 -12.97 -5.92 -11.83
CA ARG A 202 -14.14 -6.52 -12.50
C ARG A 202 -13.75 -7.75 -13.33
N THR A 203 -12.66 -7.65 -14.10
CA THR A 203 -12.13 -8.77 -14.89
C THR A 203 -11.74 -9.99 -14.04
N HIS A 204 -11.36 -9.81 -12.77
CA HIS A 204 -11.02 -10.92 -11.87
C HIS A 204 -12.22 -11.45 -11.07
N ARG A 205 -13.35 -10.73 -11.04
CA ARG A 205 -14.57 -11.13 -10.30
C ARG A 205 -15.62 -11.81 -11.18
N GLU A 206 -15.53 -11.70 -12.50
CA GLU A 206 -16.33 -12.50 -13.42
C GLU A 206 -15.65 -13.86 -13.59
N PRO A 207 -16.26 -14.99 -13.15
CA PRO A 207 -15.80 -16.30 -13.59
C PRO A 207 -15.95 -16.34 -15.11
N SER A 208 -15.01 -16.97 -15.80
CA SER A 208 -15.17 -17.30 -17.23
C SER A 208 -16.39 -18.20 -17.39
N SER A 209 -17.57 -17.62 -17.55
CA SER A 209 -18.75 -18.30 -18.07
C SER A 209 -18.55 -18.45 -19.58
N SER A 210 -17.66 -19.36 -19.94
CA SER A 210 -17.49 -19.84 -21.30
C SER A 210 -16.80 -21.18 -21.25
N GLU A 211 -17.58 -22.25 -21.11
CA GLU A 211 -17.48 -23.37 -22.04
C GLU A 211 -18.93 -23.87 -22.30
N PRO A 212 -19.37 -23.94 -23.57
CA PRO A 212 -20.64 -24.56 -23.95
C PRO A 212 -20.59 -26.09 -23.87
#